data_AF-A0A7J5V770-F1
#
_entry.id   AF-A0A7J5V770-F1
#
_cell.length_a   1.000
_cell.length_b   1.000
_cell.length_c   1.000
_cell.angle_alpha   90.00
_cell.angle_beta   90.00
_cell.angle_gamma   90.00
#
_symmetry.space_group_name_H-M   'P 1'
#
loop_
_entity.id
_entity.type
_entity.pdbx_description
1 polymer ?
#
loop_
_entity_poly.entity_id
_entity_poly.type
_entity_poly.pdbx_seq_one_letter_code
_entity_poly.pdbx_strand_id
1 'polypeptide(L)'
;MRALMNVLMGLLGLFMFAALPVAAATIELTEKDNGAVMKVQPGDQIKVTMQGNPTTGYTWKLAAICVDVLEPGLEPEYVRDSTLPGAGGMFTFRFTARSQGNTKVILAYLRTWEKDMPPVKTFEMTADVNSPQEKKPVTTVHYLSNNGTTLTASFDPNTNQIQMTLPDGRTLLLPAAISASGTRYSNAYETFWGHQGKGIYTKGDKVIFEGTLQVGK
;
A
#
# COMPACT_ATOMS: atom_id res chain seq x y z
N MET A 1 27.93 51.27 26.03
CA MET A 1 28.46 49.98 26.57
C MET A 1 27.27 49.19 27.06
N ARG A 2 26.98 47.93 26.72
CA ARG A 2 27.52 46.87 25.86
C ARG A 2 26.27 45.96 25.65
N ALA A 3 25.74 45.84 24.44
CA ALA A 3 25.81 44.61 23.63
C ALA A 3 25.97 43.32 24.47
N LEU A 4 24.90 42.53 24.56
CA LEU A 4 24.91 41.08 24.81
C LEU A 4 23.47 40.56 24.71
N MET A 5 23.10 39.97 23.57
CA MET A 5 22.02 38.98 23.54
C MET A 5 22.32 37.98 22.42
N ASN A 6 22.97 36.91 22.87
CA ASN A 6 23.22 35.62 22.24
C ASN A 6 22.38 35.30 21.00
N VAL A 7 23.08 35.12 19.87
CA VAL A 7 22.58 34.41 18.69
C VAL A 7 22.47 32.93 19.06
N LEU A 8 21.25 32.44 19.31
CA LEU A 8 21.02 31.00 19.49
C LEU A 8 20.78 30.35 18.13
N MET A 9 21.79 29.59 17.73
CA MET A 9 21.93 28.72 16.58
C MET A 9 20.63 27.94 16.27
N GLY A 10 20.07 28.16 15.09
CA GLY A 10 18.96 27.36 14.56
C GLY A 10 19.42 25.93 14.31
N LEU A 11 18.93 24.99 15.10
CA LEU A 11 19.04 23.56 14.80
C LEU A 11 18.08 23.26 13.64
N LEU A 12 18.64 23.18 12.44
CA LEU A 12 17.99 22.65 11.26
C LEU A 12 17.66 21.18 11.55
N GLY A 13 16.41 20.91 11.96
CA GLY A 13 15.91 19.56 12.11
C GLY A 13 15.85 18.89 10.75
N LEU A 14 16.92 18.18 10.39
CA LEU A 14 16.96 17.29 9.24
C LEU A 14 15.99 16.12 9.52
N PHE A 15 14.71 16.30 9.22
CA PHE A 15 13.76 15.20 9.15
C PHE A 15 14.12 14.35 7.94
N MET A 16 15.06 13.43 8.14
CA MET A 16 15.33 12.35 7.22
C MET A 16 14.07 11.47 7.24
N PHE A 17 13.15 11.71 6.31
CA PHE A 17 12.09 10.76 5.98
C PHE A 17 12.81 9.51 5.47
N ALA A 18 13.10 8.57 6.36
CA ALA A 18 13.40 7.22 5.95
C ALA A 18 12.15 6.71 5.24
N ALA A 19 12.16 6.74 3.91
CA ALA A 19 11.20 6.01 3.12
C ALA A 19 11.42 4.53 3.46
N LEU A 20 10.60 4.03 4.40
CA LEU A 20 10.54 2.59 4.62
C LEU A 20 10.18 1.98 3.26
N PRO A 21 11.01 1.07 2.71
CA PRO A 21 10.63 0.39 1.49
C PRO A 21 9.30 -0.30 1.76
N VAL A 22 8.27 0.09 1.00
CA VAL A 22 7.04 -0.70 0.94
C VAL A 22 7.48 -2.06 0.42
N ALA A 23 7.46 -3.06 1.30
CA ALA A 23 7.82 -4.41 0.91
C ALA A 23 6.84 -4.86 -0.18
N ALA A 24 7.37 -5.26 -1.34
CA ALA A 24 6.58 -5.85 -2.40
C ALA A 24 5.77 -7.02 -1.85
N ALA A 25 4.45 -7.00 -2.08
CA ALA A 25 3.59 -8.08 -1.62
C ALA A 25 3.75 -9.30 -2.55
N THR A 26 3.59 -10.49 -2.00
CA THR A 26 3.44 -11.72 -2.79
C THR A 26 2.01 -12.21 -2.67
N ILE A 27 1.32 -12.31 -3.80
CA ILE A 27 -0.05 -12.83 -3.91
C ILE A 27 0.06 -14.26 -4.40
N GLU A 28 -0.46 -15.21 -3.61
CA GLU A 28 -0.52 -16.62 -4.01
C GLU A 28 -1.92 -16.96 -4.54
N LEU A 29 -1.97 -17.50 -5.75
CA LEU A 29 -3.18 -17.98 -6.41
C LEU A 29 -3.06 -19.47 -6.69
N THR A 30 -4.20 -20.14 -6.71
CA THR A 30 -4.36 -21.56 -6.99
C THR A 30 -5.40 -21.77 -8.09
N GLU A 31 -5.63 -23.02 -8.50
CA GLU A 31 -6.72 -23.35 -9.44
C GLU A 31 -8.10 -22.83 -9.01
N LYS A 32 -8.32 -22.60 -7.70
CA LYS A 32 -9.58 -22.07 -7.16
C LYS A 32 -9.83 -20.60 -7.52
N ASP A 33 -8.77 -19.89 -7.88
CA ASP A 33 -8.79 -18.46 -8.20
C ASP A 33 -8.94 -18.21 -9.70
N ASN A 34 -9.34 -19.22 -10.48
CA ASN A 34 -9.56 -19.10 -11.91
C ASN A 34 -10.65 -18.06 -12.21
N GLY A 35 -10.33 -17.09 -13.06
CA GLY A 35 -11.15 -15.93 -13.37
C GLY A 35 -10.98 -14.74 -12.42
N ALA A 36 -10.07 -14.81 -11.43
CA ALA A 36 -9.88 -13.73 -10.47
C ALA A 36 -9.41 -12.43 -11.12
N VAL A 37 -9.80 -11.31 -10.50
CA VAL A 37 -9.32 -9.96 -10.84
C VAL A 37 -8.55 -9.43 -9.64
N MET A 38 -7.25 -9.21 -9.82
CA MET A 38 -6.33 -8.79 -8.78
C MET A 38 -5.94 -7.33 -8.98
N LYS A 39 -6.07 -6.53 -7.93
CA LYS A 39 -5.47 -5.20 -7.87
C LYS A 39 -4.07 -5.34 -7.29
N VAL A 40 -3.06 -4.91 -8.04
CA VAL A 40 -1.65 -5.05 -7.65
C VAL A 40 -0.91 -3.73 -7.83
N GLN A 41 0.21 -3.58 -7.13
CA GLN A 41 1.10 -2.43 -7.23
C GLN A 41 2.38 -2.80 -7.98
N PRO A 42 3.06 -1.84 -8.65
CA PRO A 42 4.35 -2.11 -9.26
C PRO A 42 5.36 -2.63 -8.24
N GLY A 43 6.04 -3.72 -8.59
CA GLY A 43 6.93 -4.47 -7.70
C GLY A 43 6.29 -5.69 -7.04
N ASP A 44 4.95 -5.75 -6.91
CA ASP A 44 4.27 -6.93 -6.36
C ASP A 44 4.52 -8.17 -7.21
N GLN A 45 4.58 -9.32 -6.54
CA GLN A 45 4.69 -10.63 -7.17
C GLN A 45 3.37 -11.38 -7.12
N ILE A 46 3.01 -12.03 -8.23
CA ILE A 46 1.89 -12.97 -8.28
C ILE A 46 2.47 -14.36 -8.54
N LYS A 47 2.12 -15.32 -7.69
CA LYS A 47 2.54 -16.71 -7.78
C LYS A 47 1.32 -17.59 -8.00
N VAL A 48 1.22 -18.23 -9.16
CA VAL A 48 0.10 -19.12 -9.51
C VAL A 48 0.58 -20.56 -9.43
N THR A 49 -0.04 -21.35 -8.54
CA THR A 49 0.31 -22.76 -8.30
C THR A 49 -0.80 -23.68 -8.77
N MET A 50 -0.52 -24.62 -9.67
CA MET A 50 -1.52 -25.50 -10.28
C MET A 50 -1.03 -26.95 -10.33
N GLN A 51 -1.96 -27.90 -10.24
CA GLN A 51 -1.65 -29.31 -10.36
C GLN A 51 -1.36 -29.65 -11.83
N GLY A 52 -0.38 -30.51 -12.06
CA GLY A 52 -0.12 -31.09 -13.36
C GLY A 52 0.57 -32.45 -13.24
N ASN A 53 0.73 -33.13 -14.37
CA ASN A 53 1.40 -34.40 -14.45
C ASN A 53 2.16 -34.52 -15.80
N PRO A 54 3.43 -34.09 -15.83
CA PRO A 54 4.29 -34.19 -17.02
C PRO A 54 4.45 -35.62 -17.56
N THR A 55 4.28 -36.65 -16.72
CA THR A 55 4.43 -38.05 -17.15
C THR A 55 3.35 -38.49 -18.15
N THR A 56 2.24 -37.75 -18.20
CA THR A 56 1.16 -37.94 -19.17
C THR A 56 1.38 -37.17 -20.47
N GLY A 57 2.47 -36.38 -20.53
CA GLY A 57 2.82 -35.50 -21.63
C GLY A 57 2.21 -34.11 -21.58
N TYR A 58 1.30 -33.85 -20.64
CA TYR A 58 0.70 -32.54 -20.46
C TYR A 58 1.60 -31.61 -19.62
N THR A 59 1.67 -30.35 -20.01
CA THR A 59 2.38 -29.30 -19.27
C THR A 59 1.58 -28.01 -19.29
N TRP A 60 1.79 -27.16 -18.28
CA TRP A 60 1.23 -25.81 -18.28
C TRP A 60 2.14 -24.87 -19.08
N LYS A 61 1.54 -24.00 -19.89
CA LYS A 61 2.22 -22.96 -20.66
C LYS A 61 1.53 -21.62 -20.50
N LEU A 62 2.34 -20.55 -20.48
CA LEU A 62 1.83 -19.19 -20.60
C LEU A 62 1.37 -18.94 -22.03
N ALA A 63 0.07 -18.75 -22.22
CA ALA A 63 -0.56 -18.57 -23.52
C ALA A 63 -0.73 -17.09 -23.89
N ALA A 64 -1.03 -16.23 -22.92
CA ALA A 64 -1.21 -14.80 -23.15
C ALA A 64 -0.86 -13.96 -21.90
N ILE A 65 -0.23 -12.80 -22.14
CA ILE A 65 0.07 -11.75 -21.16
C ILE A 65 0.50 -10.47 -21.91
N CYS A 66 0.28 -9.29 -21.32
CA CYS A 66 0.97 -8.06 -21.70
C CYS A 66 2.22 -7.88 -20.81
N VAL A 67 3.40 -8.15 -21.38
CA VAL A 67 4.67 -8.18 -20.63
C VAL A 67 5.11 -6.81 -20.08
N ASP A 68 4.66 -5.73 -20.70
CA ASP A 68 4.94 -4.37 -20.24
C ASP A 68 4.24 -4.04 -18.91
N VAL A 69 3.05 -4.64 -18.71
CA VAL A 69 2.24 -4.46 -17.49
C VAL A 69 2.68 -5.47 -16.42
N LEU A 70 2.82 -6.73 -16.81
CA LEU A 70 3.12 -7.84 -15.91
C LEU A 70 4.18 -8.74 -16.54
N GLU A 71 5.37 -8.76 -15.96
CA GLU A 71 6.51 -9.53 -16.47
C GLU A 71 6.44 -10.97 -15.96
N PRO A 72 6.43 -11.99 -16.83
CA PRO A 72 6.54 -13.38 -16.41
C PRO A 72 7.97 -13.69 -15.96
N GLY A 73 8.10 -14.59 -14.98
CA GLY A 73 9.37 -15.27 -14.71
C GLY A 73 9.84 -16.11 -15.90
N LEU A 74 10.90 -16.89 -15.70
CA LEU A 74 11.39 -17.83 -16.69
C LEU A 74 10.39 -19.00 -16.88
N GLU A 75 10.87 -20.24 -16.93
CA GLU A 75 10.00 -21.40 -16.96
C GLU A 75 9.32 -21.63 -15.60
N PRO A 76 8.11 -22.22 -15.58
CA PRO A 76 7.45 -22.57 -14.33
C PRO A 76 8.26 -23.60 -13.55
N GLU A 77 8.39 -23.39 -12.24
CA GLU A 77 8.97 -24.39 -11.34
C GLU A 77 8.01 -25.59 -11.25
N TYR A 78 8.54 -26.81 -11.33
CA TYR A 78 7.76 -28.04 -11.14
C TYR A 78 8.28 -28.85 -9.95
N VAL A 79 7.38 -29.15 -9.01
CA VAL A 79 7.68 -29.98 -7.84
C VAL A 79 6.76 -31.18 -7.84
N ARG A 80 7.35 -32.39 -7.90
CA ARG A 80 6.62 -33.67 -7.83
C ARG A 80 6.02 -33.89 -6.44
N ASP A 81 4.83 -34.48 -6.37
CA ASP A 81 4.14 -34.77 -5.10
C ASP A 81 4.79 -35.92 -4.33
N SER A 82 5.39 -36.88 -5.05
CA SER A 82 6.09 -38.02 -4.44
C SER A 82 7.14 -38.62 -5.36
N THR A 83 8.04 -39.46 -4.82
CA THR A 83 9.09 -40.15 -5.56
C THR A 83 8.60 -41.33 -6.43
N LEU A 84 7.31 -41.68 -6.37
CA LEU A 84 6.74 -42.77 -7.15
C LEU A 84 6.78 -42.47 -8.67
N PRO A 85 7.10 -43.46 -9.52
CA PRO A 85 6.95 -43.34 -10.97
C PRO A 85 5.51 -42.96 -11.35
N GLY A 86 5.36 -42.03 -12.29
CA GLY A 86 4.04 -41.57 -12.76
C GLY A 86 3.36 -40.51 -11.87
N ALA A 87 3.94 -40.18 -10.71
CA ALA A 87 3.39 -39.14 -9.84
C ALA A 87 3.35 -37.78 -10.54
N GLY A 88 2.23 -37.08 -10.38
CA GLY A 88 2.10 -35.68 -10.74
C GLY A 88 2.83 -34.76 -9.76
N GLY A 89 2.50 -33.48 -9.85
CA GLY A 89 3.09 -32.44 -9.03
C GLY A 89 2.45 -31.08 -9.26
N MET A 90 3.06 -30.06 -8.69
CA MET A 90 2.64 -28.68 -8.78
C MET A 90 3.55 -27.88 -9.71
N PHE A 91 2.95 -27.14 -10.64
CA PHE A 91 3.58 -26.10 -11.43
C PHE A 91 3.40 -24.76 -10.74
N THR A 92 4.47 -23.96 -10.65
CA THR A 92 4.45 -22.61 -10.09
C THR A 92 4.90 -21.61 -11.14
N PHE A 93 4.00 -20.72 -11.54
CA PHE A 93 4.30 -19.54 -12.36
C PHE A 93 4.50 -18.33 -11.45
N ARG A 94 5.46 -17.48 -11.78
CA ARG A 94 5.73 -16.22 -11.08
C ARG A 94 5.60 -15.07 -12.06
N PHE A 95 5.02 -13.98 -11.60
CA PHE A 95 4.86 -12.75 -12.35
C PHE A 95 5.23 -11.55 -11.48
N THR A 96 5.83 -10.53 -12.08
CA THR A 96 6.20 -9.27 -11.40
C THR A 96 5.47 -8.11 -12.03
N ALA A 97 4.70 -7.36 -11.25
CA ALA A 97 4.02 -6.16 -11.74
C ALA A 97 5.04 -5.07 -12.09
N ARG A 98 4.97 -4.55 -13.32
CA ARG A 98 5.97 -3.61 -13.85
C ARG A 98 5.43 -2.19 -13.96
N SER A 99 4.39 -2.01 -14.76
CA SER A 99 3.86 -0.69 -15.08
C SER A 99 2.35 -0.66 -14.98
N GLN A 100 1.80 0.54 -14.83
CA GLN A 100 0.37 0.75 -14.74
C GLN A 100 -0.33 0.20 -15.98
N GLY A 101 -1.40 -0.56 -15.77
CA GLY A 101 -2.23 -1.09 -16.83
C GLY A 101 -3.01 -2.31 -16.40
N ASN A 102 -3.85 -2.80 -17.31
CA ASN A 102 -4.61 -4.03 -17.12
C ASN A 102 -4.07 -5.10 -18.08
N THR A 103 -3.86 -6.32 -17.57
CA THR A 103 -3.54 -7.47 -18.41
C THR A 103 -4.26 -8.71 -17.95
N LYS A 104 -4.77 -9.49 -18.91
CA LYS A 104 -5.18 -10.87 -18.68
C LYS A 104 -3.95 -11.77 -18.77
N VAL A 105 -3.85 -12.73 -17.86
CA VAL A 105 -2.93 -13.86 -17.93
C VAL A 105 -3.74 -15.11 -18.24
N ILE A 106 -3.34 -15.85 -19.27
CA ILE A 106 -3.93 -17.14 -19.63
C ILE A 106 -2.83 -18.20 -19.56
N LEU A 107 -3.06 -19.21 -18.74
CA LEU A 107 -2.24 -20.42 -18.65
C LEU A 107 -3.04 -21.58 -19.27
N ALA A 108 -2.37 -22.40 -20.06
CA ALA A 108 -2.96 -23.49 -20.81
C ALA A 108 -2.28 -24.82 -20.48
N TYR A 109 -3.06 -25.85 -20.15
CA TYR A 109 -2.57 -27.19 -19.89
C TYR A 109 -2.79 -28.08 -21.12
N LEU A 110 -1.71 -28.45 -21.79
CA LEU A 110 -1.75 -29.11 -23.09
C LEU A 110 -0.50 -29.98 -23.34
N ARG A 111 -0.57 -30.84 -24.35
CA ARG A 111 0.59 -31.56 -24.91
C ARG A 111 1.20 -30.73 -26.03
N THR A 112 2.48 -30.40 -25.92
CA THR A 112 3.14 -29.47 -26.86
C THR A 112 3.29 -30.02 -28.29
N TRP A 113 3.13 -31.33 -28.47
CA TRP A 113 3.22 -32.00 -29.78
C TRP A 113 1.86 -32.27 -30.44
N GLU A 114 0.74 -32.15 -29.72
CA GLU A 114 -0.60 -32.30 -30.28
C GLU A 114 -1.02 -30.95 -30.87
N LYS A 115 -0.79 -30.78 -32.18
CA LYS A 115 -1.21 -29.59 -32.92
C LYS A 115 -2.74 -29.56 -33.01
N ASP A 116 -3.28 -28.35 -33.01
CA ASP A 116 -4.71 -28.06 -33.26
C ASP A 116 -5.71 -28.64 -32.23
N MET A 117 -5.21 -29.11 -31.09
CA MET A 117 -6.04 -29.52 -29.96
C MET A 117 -6.19 -28.38 -28.96
N PRO A 118 -7.41 -28.09 -28.46
CA PRO A 118 -7.58 -27.10 -27.41
C PRO A 118 -6.92 -27.58 -26.11
N PRO A 119 -6.47 -26.65 -25.24
CA PRO A 119 -6.00 -27.02 -23.91
C PRO A 119 -7.07 -27.78 -23.14
N VAL A 120 -6.68 -28.84 -22.43
CA VAL A 120 -7.63 -29.64 -21.63
C VAL A 120 -8.00 -28.95 -20.31
N LYS A 121 -7.19 -27.96 -19.89
CA LYS A 121 -7.50 -27.01 -18.83
C LYS A 121 -6.94 -25.64 -19.17
N THR A 122 -7.60 -24.60 -18.66
CA THR A 122 -7.09 -23.23 -18.65
C THR A 122 -7.20 -22.64 -17.25
N PHE A 123 -6.29 -21.74 -16.94
CA PHE A 123 -6.38 -20.83 -15.82
C PHE A 123 -6.27 -19.41 -16.35
N GLU A 124 -7.19 -18.55 -15.94
CA GLU A 124 -7.21 -17.14 -16.29
C GLU A 124 -7.17 -16.28 -15.02
N MET A 125 -6.46 -15.16 -15.07
CA MET A 125 -6.62 -14.08 -14.10
C MET A 125 -6.38 -12.73 -14.77
N THR A 126 -6.92 -11.67 -14.18
CA THR A 126 -6.70 -10.30 -14.63
C THR A 126 -5.89 -9.57 -13.58
N ALA A 127 -4.74 -9.02 -13.96
CA ALA A 127 -3.97 -8.11 -13.13
C ALA A 127 -4.30 -6.67 -13.53
N ASP A 128 -4.84 -5.92 -12.58
CA ASP A 128 -5.02 -4.47 -12.65
C ASP A 128 -3.88 -3.82 -11.85
N VAL A 129 -2.81 -3.50 -12.56
CA VAL A 129 -1.63 -2.83 -11.99
C VAL A 129 -1.96 -1.35 -11.94
N ASN A 130 -2.24 -0.85 -10.74
CA ASN A 130 -2.40 0.58 -10.55
C ASN A 130 -1.03 1.26 -10.69
N SER A 131 -0.98 2.57 -10.95
CA SER A 131 0.23 3.34 -10.64
C SER A 131 0.63 3.02 -9.19
N PRO A 132 1.93 3.09 -8.81
CA PRO A 132 2.27 3.08 -7.39
C PRO A 132 1.33 4.09 -6.74
N GLN A 133 0.56 3.69 -5.71
CA GLN A 133 -0.40 4.59 -5.08
C GLN A 133 0.37 5.87 -4.75
N GLU A 134 0.17 6.93 -5.53
CA GLU A 134 0.84 8.19 -5.28
C GLU A 134 0.20 8.68 -3.99
N LYS A 135 0.89 8.40 -2.87
CA LYS A 135 0.41 8.79 -1.56
C LYS A 135 0.25 10.29 -1.62
N LYS A 136 -0.99 10.76 -1.52
CA LYS A 136 -1.28 12.19 -1.48
C LYS A 136 -0.43 12.79 -0.36
N PRO A 137 0.24 13.93 -0.59
CA PRO A 137 1.23 14.45 0.35
C PRO A 137 0.59 14.67 1.72
N VAL A 138 1.26 14.19 2.76
CA VAL A 138 0.88 14.47 4.14
C VAL A 138 1.05 15.96 4.36
N THR A 139 -0.01 16.63 4.80
CA THR A 139 0.03 18.05 5.12
C THR A 139 0.26 18.21 6.62
N THR A 140 1.42 18.75 7.00
CA THR A 140 1.72 19.07 8.40
C THR A 140 1.49 20.55 8.64
N VAL A 141 0.70 20.88 9.67
CA VAL A 141 0.46 22.26 10.09
C VAL A 141 0.77 22.44 11.57
N HIS A 142 1.10 23.68 11.93
CA HIS A 142 1.33 24.07 13.31
C HIS A 142 0.25 25.06 13.75
N TYR A 143 -0.42 24.76 14.85
CA TYR A 143 -1.32 25.68 15.53
C TYR A 143 -0.55 26.32 16.68
N LEU A 144 -0.54 27.64 16.76
CA LEU A 144 0.02 28.39 17.89
C LEU A 144 -1.12 28.87 18.79
N SER A 145 -1.02 28.57 20.08
CA SER A 145 -1.93 29.09 21.09
C SER A 145 -1.45 30.45 21.64
N ASN A 146 -2.35 31.16 22.31
CA ASN A 146 -2.05 32.48 22.89
C ASN A 146 -0.93 32.45 23.96
N ASN A 147 -0.66 31.29 24.56
CA ASN A 147 0.40 31.12 25.56
C ASN A 147 1.76 30.72 24.96
N GLY A 148 1.87 30.69 23.62
CA GLY A 148 3.11 30.36 22.91
C GLY A 148 3.37 28.86 22.74
N THR A 149 2.47 27.98 23.21
CA THR A 149 2.60 26.54 22.94
C THR A 149 2.06 26.17 21.58
N THR A 150 2.66 25.15 20.97
CA THR A 150 2.34 24.69 19.61
C THR A 150 1.75 23.29 19.63
N LEU A 151 0.68 23.08 18.87
CA LEU A 151 0.16 21.77 18.50
C LEU A 151 0.47 21.51 17.03
N THR A 152 1.10 20.38 16.72
CA THR A 152 1.37 19.97 15.34
C THR A 152 0.33 18.97 14.91
N ALA A 153 -0.24 19.15 13.72
CA ALA A 153 -1.25 18.27 13.16
C ALA A 153 -0.83 17.83 11.75
N SER A 154 -0.63 16.52 11.57
CA SER A 154 -0.27 15.90 10.30
C SER A 154 -1.49 15.20 9.72
N PHE A 155 -2.02 15.78 8.65
CA PHE A 155 -3.14 15.25 7.89
C PHE A 155 -2.60 14.32 6.82
N ASP A 156 -2.73 13.01 7.03
CA ASP A 156 -2.39 12.01 6.02
C ASP A 156 -3.65 11.62 5.24
N PRO A 157 -3.88 12.16 4.03
CA PRO A 157 -5.05 11.85 3.20
C PRO A 157 -5.12 10.39 2.72
N ASN A 158 -4.07 9.60 2.94
CA ASN A 158 -4.04 8.17 2.63
C ASN A 158 -4.52 7.33 3.82
N THR A 159 -4.74 7.96 4.98
CA THR A 159 -5.31 7.35 6.16
C THR A 159 -6.59 8.09 6.55
N ASN A 160 -7.54 7.40 7.18
CA ASN A 160 -8.73 8.07 7.71
C ASN A 160 -8.50 8.61 9.13
N GLN A 161 -7.29 9.11 9.40
CA GLN A 161 -6.84 9.54 10.73
C GLN A 161 -5.96 10.80 10.62
N ILE A 162 -5.84 11.50 11.74
CA ILE A 162 -4.86 12.58 11.94
C ILE A 162 -3.83 12.12 12.96
N GLN A 163 -2.55 12.43 12.71
CA GLN A 163 -1.53 12.35 13.75
C GLN A 163 -1.33 13.74 14.35
N MET A 164 -1.43 13.84 15.67
CA MET A 164 -1.19 15.09 16.39
C MET A 164 -0.04 14.94 17.36
N THR A 165 0.81 15.95 17.45
CA THR A 165 1.79 16.10 18.52
C THR A 165 1.38 17.29 19.37
N LEU A 166 1.03 17.01 20.62
CA LEU A 166 0.59 17.98 21.61
C LEU A 166 1.77 18.79 22.18
N PRO A 167 1.51 19.92 22.86
CA PRO A 167 2.56 20.72 23.50
C PRO A 167 3.45 19.98 24.52
N ASP A 168 2.93 18.93 25.14
CA ASP A 168 3.65 18.07 26.08
C ASP A 168 4.52 17.00 25.38
N GLY A 169 4.54 16.98 24.04
CA GLY A 169 5.24 15.99 23.22
C GLY A 169 4.45 14.70 22.97
N ARG A 170 3.28 14.53 23.60
CA ARG A 170 2.45 13.34 23.40
C ARG A 170 1.90 13.30 21.97
N THR A 171 2.07 12.14 21.32
CA THR A 171 1.51 11.90 19.99
C THR A 171 0.20 11.14 20.08
N LEU A 172 -0.81 11.57 19.32
CA LEU A 172 -2.14 10.95 19.25
C LEU A 172 -2.50 10.63 17.81
N LEU A 173 -3.19 9.51 17.61
CA LEU A 173 -3.85 9.16 16.36
C LEU A 173 -5.35 9.23 16.59
N LEU A 174 -6.04 10.15 15.91
CA LEU A 174 -7.49 10.29 16.01
C LEU A 174 -8.13 9.97 14.66
N PRO A 175 -9.16 9.09 14.61
CA PRO A 175 -9.87 8.82 13.37
C PRO A 175 -10.77 9.98 12.97
N ALA A 176 -11.00 10.14 11.68
CA ALA A 176 -11.95 11.12 11.17
C ALA A 176 -13.34 10.83 11.73
N ALA A 177 -14.07 11.87 12.10
CA ALA A 177 -15.41 11.78 12.66
C ALA A 177 -16.35 12.74 11.94
N ILE A 178 -17.64 12.39 11.92
CA ILE A 178 -18.68 13.22 11.31
C ILE A 178 -18.71 14.59 12.01
N SER A 179 -18.83 15.65 11.20
CA SER A 179 -18.95 17.03 11.65
C SER A 179 -19.97 17.77 10.78
N ALA A 180 -20.71 18.70 11.38
CA ALA A 180 -21.60 19.60 10.65
C ALA A 180 -20.83 20.70 9.90
N SER A 181 -19.62 21.05 10.38
CA SER A 181 -18.74 22.03 9.77
C SER A 181 -17.29 21.83 10.22
N GLY A 182 -16.34 22.16 9.34
CA GLY A 182 -14.92 21.97 9.58
C GLY A 182 -14.49 20.51 9.61
N THR A 183 -13.24 20.28 9.99
CA THR A 183 -12.66 18.95 10.06
C THR A 183 -12.66 18.45 11.50
N ARG A 184 -13.19 17.25 11.74
CA ARG A 184 -13.26 16.66 13.08
C ARG A 184 -12.59 15.29 13.10
N TYR A 185 -11.76 15.06 14.09
CA TYR A 185 -11.16 13.77 14.38
C TYR A 185 -11.39 13.44 15.85
N SER A 186 -11.87 12.24 16.15
CA SER A 186 -12.30 11.90 17.51
C SER A 186 -12.36 10.40 17.75
N ASN A 187 -11.93 9.97 18.94
CA ASN A 187 -12.15 8.62 19.47
C ASN A 187 -13.26 8.60 20.54
N ALA A 188 -14.19 9.55 20.48
CA ALA A 188 -15.23 9.86 21.47
C ALA A 188 -14.76 10.50 22.78
N TYR A 189 -13.51 10.30 23.20
CA TYR A 189 -12.97 10.93 24.42
C TYR A 189 -12.03 12.10 24.11
N GLU A 190 -11.12 11.93 23.17
CA GLU A 190 -10.21 12.96 22.68
C GLU A 190 -10.71 13.44 21.32
N THR A 191 -10.83 14.75 21.14
CA THR A 191 -11.35 15.35 19.91
C THR A 191 -10.47 16.49 19.45
N PHE A 192 -10.12 16.47 18.17
CA PHE A 192 -9.58 17.61 17.46
C PHE A 192 -10.63 18.15 16.48
N TRP A 193 -10.78 19.46 16.47
CA TRP A 193 -11.64 20.17 15.53
C TRP A 193 -10.90 21.34 14.92
N GLY A 194 -10.90 21.40 13.59
CA GLY A 194 -10.30 22.46 12.79
C GLY A 194 -11.35 23.21 11.98
N HIS A 195 -11.35 24.55 12.04
CA HIS A 195 -12.26 25.38 11.26
C HIS A 195 -11.71 26.78 11.05
N GLN A 196 -11.72 27.27 9.79
CA GLN A 196 -11.29 28.63 9.43
C GLN A 196 -9.92 29.03 10.02
N GLY A 197 -8.97 28.09 10.01
CA GLY A 197 -7.63 28.30 10.54
C GLY A 197 -7.50 28.24 12.07
N LYS A 198 -8.59 27.97 12.80
CA LYS A 198 -8.57 27.66 14.23
C LYS A 198 -8.47 26.16 14.44
N GLY A 199 -7.68 25.74 15.42
CA GLY A 199 -7.58 24.36 15.89
C GLY A 199 -7.91 24.27 17.37
N ILE A 200 -8.81 23.36 17.73
CA ILE A 200 -9.22 23.11 19.12
C ILE A 200 -9.01 21.63 19.41
N TYR A 201 -8.35 21.32 20.51
CA TYR A 201 -8.21 19.96 21.02
C TYR A 201 -8.81 19.84 22.42
N THR A 202 -9.70 18.87 22.60
CA THR A 202 -10.38 18.57 23.85
C THR A 202 -10.14 17.14 24.31
N LYS A 203 -10.24 16.95 25.63
CA LYS A 203 -10.25 15.63 26.28
C LYS A 203 -11.43 15.58 27.25
N GLY A 204 -12.43 14.76 26.93
CA GLY A 204 -13.79 14.91 27.47
C GLY A 204 -14.33 16.32 27.15
N ASP A 205 -14.89 16.96 28.15
CA ASP A 205 -15.46 18.32 28.03
C ASP A 205 -14.42 19.43 28.23
N LYS A 206 -13.17 19.09 28.51
CA LYS A 206 -12.11 20.07 28.79
C LYS A 206 -11.35 20.44 27.53
N VAL A 207 -11.28 21.75 27.23
CA VAL A 207 -10.36 22.29 26.23
C VAL A 207 -8.93 22.22 26.77
N ILE A 208 -8.07 21.50 26.05
CA ILE A 208 -6.66 21.32 26.41
C ILE A 208 -5.78 22.24 25.57
N PHE A 209 -6.17 22.50 24.34
CA PHE A 209 -5.45 23.39 23.44
C PHE A 209 -6.43 24.14 22.53
N GLU A 210 -6.12 25.41 22.28
CA GLU A 210 -6.79 26.26 21.31
C GLU A 210 -5.74 27.16 20.66
N GLY A 211 -5.72 27.19 19.34
CA GLY A 211 -4.74 27.98 18.60
C GLY A 211 -5.15 28.26 17.17
N THR A 212 -4.31 29.02 16.47
CA THR A 212 -4.50 29.39 15.07
C THR A 212 -3.35 28.86 14.21
N LEU A 213 -3.65 28.51 12.97
CA LEU A 213 -2.67 28.06 11.98
C LEU A 213 -1.58 29.11 11.82
N GLN A 214 -0.33 28.70 11.96
CA GLN A 214 0.79 29.47 11.47
C GLN A 214 0.98 29.19 9.98
N VAL A 215 0.73 30.21 9.15
CA VAL A 215 1.13 30.17 7.74
C VAL A 215 2.63 30.44 7.70
N GLY A 216 3.40 29.51 7.11
CA GLY A 216 4.84 29.71 6.91
C GLY A 216 5.08 31.02 6.16
N LYS A 217 6.00 31.84 6.67
CA LYS A 217 6.59 32.95 5.91
C LYS A 217 7.62 32.41 4.93
#